data_AF-A0A1I8BQ69-F1
#
_entry.id   AF-A0A1I8BQ69-F1
#
_cell.length_a   1.000
_cell.length_b   1.000
_cell.length_c   1.000
_cell.angle_alpha   90.00
_cell.angle_beta   90.00
_cell.angle_gamma   90.00
#
_symmetry.space_group_name_H-M   'P 1'
#
loop_
_entity.id
_entity.type
_entity.pdbx_description
1 polymer ?
#
loop_
_entity_poly.entity_id
_entity_poly.type
_entity_poly.pdbx_seq_one_letter_code
_entity_poly.pdbx_strand_id
1 'polypeptide(L)'
;MAVSEYKAFLQFNNLNIFTYFLYILLQLLFPLNTSAARYRRQYYNSQPLNNAQNPEVYSAFSFGQNPQPSPTQQRQQVTAYNEPYARKLLALSAGAYSPTPPNGCERRWMPDAHLWSSVNQTCDALESTCSSYTVVSEPRCELIIVFRGTKTKEQLFLEGWQSLQPGTDFDGIGLVNKYFLKAFNTLWPSVKAALVDAKHSGYKVTFTGHSLGGALASLASARTVIEGIRRSDQIQLYTFGQPRVGNADFAFKHDQLVPLSFRVVHRMDIVPHMPACDKTDNWPGVRPNDDSKPCDPSGKGKAYHHGVEIWYPYGMKPGDPFYECVGLPRNEDFTCSGQILSNTYFSFISFLDSLSYEVSKYKTYISDHRHYFDHKVPRFGKLGCDPTLKAMEEAEQIETNGSEKTKSGGFFSNLLGKVQTLGKLIRIL
;
A
#
# COMPACT_ATOMS: atom_id res chain seq x y z
N MET A 1 -30.84 -57.82 -7.26
CA MET A 1 -30.62 -57.46 -5.85
C MET A 1 -29.45 -56.48 -5.82
N ALA A 2 -29.53 -55.18 -6.12
CA ALA A 2 -30.57 -54.17 -5.93
C ALA A 2 -31.11 -54.12 -4.49
N VAL A 3 -30.77 -53.01 -3.80
CA VAL A 3 -31.23 -52.57 -2.47
C VAL A 3 -30.54 -53.22 -1.25
N SER A 4 -29.39 -52.68 -0.82
CA SER A 4 -29.11 -52.52 0.63
C SER A 4 -27.90 -51.63 0.99
N GLU A 5 -26.99 -51.26 0.09
CA GLU A 5 -25.74 -50.57 0.49
C GLU A 5 -25.69 -49.04 0.28
N TYR A 6 -26.83 -48.37 0.04
CA TYR A 6 -26.86 -46.91 -0.16
C TYR A 6 -27.51 -46.11 1.00
N LYS A 7 -27.52 -46.66 2.23
CA LYS A 7 -28.20 -46.03 3.38
C LYS A 7 -27.36 -45.82 4.65
N ALA A 8 -26.03 -45.86 4.55
CA ALA A 8 -25.13 -45.56 5.68
C ALA A 8 -24.19 -44.36 5.43
N PHE A 9 -24.45 -43.53 4.42
CA PHE A 9 -23.65 -42.32 4.13
C PHE A 9 -24.37 -41.00 4.48
N LEU A 10 -25.52 -41.05 5.16
CA LEU A 10 -26.33 -39.85 5.46
C LEU A 10 -26.83 -39.74 6.92
N GLN A 11 -26.12 -40.33 7.88
CA GLN A 11 -26.38 -40.07 9.31
C GLN A 11 -25.08 -40.08 10.13
N PHE A 12 -24.27 -39.03 10.03
CA PHE A 12 -23.36 -38.59 11.11
C PHE A 12 -22.93 -37.12 10.88
N ASN A 13 -23.92 -36.24 10.68
CA ASN A 13 -23.76 -34.80 10.87
C ASN A 13 -24.18 -34.45 12.29
N ASN A 14 -23.23 -34.43 13.23
CA ASN A 14 -23.21 -33.60 14.44
C ASN A 14 -21.95 -33.93 15.26
N LEU A 15 -20.79 -33.53 14.75
CA LEU A 15 -19.58 -33.42 15.57
C LEU A 15 -19.44 -31.98 16.03
N ASN A 16 -19.55 -31.81 17.35
CA ASN A 16 -19.51 -30.56 18.08
C ASN A 16 -18.19 -29.80 17.79
N ILE A 17 -18.27 -28.51 17.47
CA ILE A 17 -17.12 -27.60 17.30
C ILE A 17 -16.17 -27.65 18.52
N PHE A 18 -16.71 -27.98 19.69
CA PHE A 18 -15.96 -28.19 20.94
C PHE A 18 -14.95 -29.35 20.88
N THR A 19 -15.25 -30.44 20.18
CA THR A 19 -14.35 -31.60 20.08
C THR A 19 -13.16 -31.31 19.17
N TYR A 20 -13.37 -30.50 18.13
CA TYR A 20 -12.30 -30.02 17.25
C TYR A 20 -11.39 -29.02 17.96
N PHE A 21 -11.95 -28.14 18.80
CA PHE A 21 -11.19 -27.19 19.61
C PHE A 21 -10.33 -27.88 20.66
N LEU A 22 -10.85 -28.93 21.32
CA LEU A 22 -10.10 -29.70 22.32
C LEU A 22 -8.97 -30.53 21.70
N TYR A 23 -9.18 -31.03 20.47
CA TYR A 23 -8.14 -31.74 19.70
C TYR A 23 -6.97 -30.83 19.30
N ILE A 24 -7.26 -29.60 18.88
CA ILE A 24 -6.22 -28.61 18.55
C ILE A 24 -5.49 -28.14 19.82
N LEU A 25 -6.20 -27.99 20.95
CA LEU A 25 -5.59 -27.62 22.22
C LEU A 25 -4.64 -28.71 22.77
N LEU A 26 -4.98 -29.98 22.58
CA LEU A 26 -4.13 -31.13 22.98
C LEU A 26 -2.87 -31.26 22.11
N GLN A 27 -2.91 -30.85 20.84
CA GLN A 27 -1.74 -30.80 19.94
C GLN A 27 -0.75 -29.68 20.31
N LEU A 28 -1.24 -28.59 20.90
CA LEU A 28 -0.41 -27.44 21.31
C LEU A 28 0.26 -27.64 22.68
N LEU A 29 -0.30 -28.49 23.55
CA LEU A 29 0.21 -28.71 24.90
C LEU A 29 1.25 -29.84 25.01
N PHE A 30 1.39 -30.70 23.98
CA PHE A 30 2.38 -31.78 23.95
C PHE A 30 3.02 -31.94 22.56
N PRO A 31 4.04 -31.15 22.20
CA PRO A 31 4.80 -31.40 20.98
C PRO A 31 5.60 -32.70 21.14
N LEU A 32 5.23 -33.72 20.36
CA LEU A 32 6.02 -34.94 20.22
C LEU A 32 7.39 -34.57 19.64
N ASN A 33 8.41 -34.84 20.44
CA ASN A 33 9.81 -34.66 20.13
C ASN A 33 10.21 -35.68 19.04
N THR A 34 10.29 -35.27 17.78
CA THR A 34 10.94 -36.06 16.72
C THR A 34 12.02 -35.22 16.05
N SER A 35 13.26 -35.56 16.41
CA SER A 35 14.51 -35.12 15.84
C SER A 35 14.60 -35.43 14.34
N ALA A 36 14.31 -34.44 13.49
CA ALA A 36 14.58 -34.49 12.05
C ALA A 36 14.86 -33.08 11.47
N ALA A 37 15.75 -32.31 12.10
CA ALA A 37 16.21 -31.01 11.57
C ALA A 37 17.71 -30.82 11.80
N ARG A 38 18.51 -31.84 11.48
CA ARG A 38 19.97 -31.79 11.62
C ARG A 38 20.66 -32.52 10.47
N TYR A 39 20.36 -32.16 9.22
CA TYR A 39 21.21 -32.49 8.05
C TYR A 39 20.78 -31.69 6.81
N ARG A 40 21.20 -30.42 6.74
CA ARG A 40 21.40 -29.72 5.44
C ARG A 40 22.26 -28.47 5.65
N ARG A 41 23.54 -28.71 6.02
CA ARG A 41 24.57 -27.70 6.17
C ARG A 41 25.88 -28.25 5.61
N GLN A 42 25.93 -28.43 4.29
CA GLN A 42 27.12 -28.64 3.48
C GLN A 42 26.63 -28.73 2.02
N TYR A 43 27.39 -28.18 1.08
CA TYR A 43 27.03 -27.83 -0.31
C TYR A 43 26.33 -26.48 -0.50
N TYR A 44 27.08 -25.40 -0.33
CA TYR A 44 27.24 -24.32 -1.33
C TYR A 44 28.34 -23.38 -0.81
N ASN A 45 29.58 -23.87 -0.84
CA ASN A 45 30.78 -23.06 -0.64
C ASN A 45 31.84 -23.57 -1.61
N SER A 46 31.82 -23.03 -2.82
CA SER A 46 32.97 -23.01 -3.73
C SER A 46 32.65 -22.06 -4.88
N GLN A 47 33.27 -20.87 -4.84
CA GLN A 47 33.95 -20.16 -5.95
C GLN A 47 34.23 -18.71 -5.48
N PRO A 48 35.47 -18.20 -5.61
CA PRO A 48 35.90 -16.95 -4.99
C PRO A 48 35.72 -15.75 -5.93
N LEU A 49 35.29 -14.61 -5.40
CA LEU A 49 35.51 -13.30 -6.03
C LEU A 49 36.61 -12.58 -5.24
N ASN A 50 37.84 -12.69 -5.75
CA ASN A 50 38.97 -11.85 -5.37
C ASN A 50 38.98 -10.56 -6.22
N ASN A 51 39.55 -9.51 -5.62
CA ASN A 51 39.82 -8.15 -6.11
C ASN A 51 38.68 -7.14 -5.84
N ALA A 52 38.88 -6.00 -5.18
CA ALA A 52 40.07 -5.41 -4.58
C ALA A 52 39.66 -4.25 -3.64
N GLN A 53 40.35 -4.16 -2.50
CA GLN A 53 40.97 -2.95 -1.93
C GLN A 53 40.09 -1.69 -1.69
N ASN A 54 39.71 -1.45 -0.41
CA ASN A 54 40.29 -0.39 0.43
C ASN A 54 39.73 -0.46 1.89
N PRO A 55 40.52 -0.75 2.95
CA PRO A 55 39.99 -0.96 4.31
C PRO A 55 39.90 0.29 5.21
N GLU A 56 40.17 1.51 4.75
CA GLU A 56 40.39 2.66 5.67
C GLU A 56 39.19 3.59 5.97
N VAL A 57 37.94 3.25 5.63
CA VAL A 57 36.80 4.17 5.89
C VAL A 57 35.89 3.75 7.07
N TYR A 58 36.14 2.61 7.73
CA TYR A 58 35.24 2.09 8.77
C TYR A 58 35.68 2.33 10.22
N SER A 59 36.51 3.35 10.49
CA SER A 59 36.95 3.64 11.86
C SER A 59 36.79 5.11 12.26
N ALA A 60 35.54 5.59 12.35
CA ALA A 60 35.12 6.64 13.29
C ALA A 60 33.62 6.96 13.14
N PHE A 61 32.75 6.20 13.81
CA PHE A 61 31.45 6.74 14.23
C PHE A 61 31.33 6.58 15.74
N SER A 62 32.03 7.47 16.45
CA SER A 62 31.74 7.76 17.85
C SER A 62 30.36 8.41 17.92
N PHE A 63 29.49 7.92 18.81
CA PHE A 63 28.21 8.53 19.15
C PHE A 63 28.44 9.90 19.81
N GLY A 64 28.60 10.93 18.98
CA GLY A 64 28.42 12.32 19.34
C GLY A 64 27.08 12.79 18.80
N GLN A 65 26.33 13.57 19.59
CA GLN A 65 25.12 14.25 19.12
C GLN A 65 25.43 14.98 17.82
N ASN A 66 24.89 14.51 16.68
CA ASN A 66 25.01 15.23 15.43
C ASN A 66 24.36 16.61 15.62
N PRO A 67 25.08 17.73 15.40
CA PRO A 67 24.47 19.03 15.43
C PRO A 67 23.38 19.09 14.35
N GLN A 68 22.22 19.66 14.70
CA GLN A 68 21.15 19.97 13.77
C GLN A 68 21.75 20.69 12.54
N PRO A 69 21.53 20.21 11.31
CA PRO A 69 22.02 20.90 10.13
C PRO A 69 21.32 22.27 10.01
N SER A 70 22.12 23.31 9.84
CA SER A 70 21.66 24.69 9.63
C SER A 70 20.69 24.83 8.44
N PRO A 71 19.75 25.78 8.43
CA PRO A 71 18.61 25.79 7.50
C PRO A 71 18.93 26.21 6.05
N THR A 72 20.17 26.18 5.59
CA THR A 72 20.59 26.93 4.38
C THR A 72 21.46 26.19 3.37
N GLN A 73 21.52 24.85 3.43
CA GLN A 73 21.96 24.06 2.27
C GLN A 73 20.73 23.39 1.67
N GLN A 74 20.20 23.95 0.58
CA GLN A 74 19.30 23.21 -0.31
C GLN A 74 20.04 21.93 -0.70
N ARG A 75 19.57 20.77 -0.21
CA ARG A 75 20.09 19.48 -0.67
C ARG A 75 19.94 19.46 -2.18
N GLN A 76 21.06 19.27 -2.89
CA GLN A 76 21.05 19.15 -4.34
C GLN A 76 20.08 18.02 -4.71
N GLN A 77 19.09 18.36 -5.52
CA GLN A 77 18.08 17.40 -5.95
C GLN A 77 18.75 16.28 -6.75
N VAL A 78 18.48 15.02 -6.40
CA VAL A 78 19.20 13.85 -6.96
C VAL A 78 18.39 13.18 -8.09
N THR A 79 17.07 13.34 -8.09
CA THR A 79 16.15 12.81 -9.09
C THR A 79 15.41 13.92 -9.83
N ALA A 80 14.59 13.54 -10.82
CA ALA A 80 13.74 14.47 -11.58
C ALA A 80 12.38 14.78 -10.92
N TYR A 81 12.21 14.50 -9.62
CA TYR A 81 10.96 14.75 -8.90
C TYR A 81 10.55 16.24 -8.92
N ASN A 82 9.37 16.56 -9.44
CA ASN A 82 8.88 17.94 -9.48
C ASN A 82 7.78 18.16 -8.44
N GLU A 83 8.13 18.79 -7.31
CA GLU A 83 7.22 19.02 -6.18
C GLU A 83 6.00 19.91 -6.53
N PRO A 84 6.14 21.06 -7.21
CA PRO A 84 5.00 21.83 -7.68
C PRO A 84 4.05 21.05 -8.60
N TYR A 85 4.60 20.19 -9.46
CA TYR A 85 3.81 19.32 -10.32
C TYR A 85 3.13 18.20 -9.52
N ALA A 86 3.82 17.59 -8.55
CA ALA A 86 3.25 16.61 -7.64
C ALA A 86 2.05 17.17 -6.85
N ARG A 87 2.08 18.45 -6.44
CA ARG A 87 0.90 19.10 -5.81
C ARG A 87 -0.31 19.15 -6.74
N LYS A 88 -0.11 19.48 -8.02
CA LYS A 88 -1.19 19.46 -9.03
C LYS A 88 -1.74 18.05 -9.21
N LEU A 89 -0.87 17.05 -9.31
CA LEU A 89 -1.26 15.64 -9.44
C LEU A 89 -1.98 15.10 -8.19
N LEU A 90 -1.62 15.56 -6.99
CA LEU A 90 -2.38 15.24 -5.78
C LEU A 90 -3.78 15.83 -5.88
N ALA A 91 -3.93 17.09 -6.28
CA ALA A 91 -5.25 17.71 -6.42
C ALA A 91 -6.13 16.97 -7.44
N LEU A 92 -5.56 16.53 -8.56
CA LEU A 92 -6.26 15.64 -9.49
C LEU A 92 -6.62 14.30 -8.81
N SER A 93 -5.68 13.66 -8.12
CA SER A 93 -5.93 12.40 -7.40
C SER A 93 -7.02 12.55 -6.34
N ALA A 94 -7.10 13.70 -5.67
CA ALA A 94 -8.17 14.09 -4.76
C ALA A 94 -9.51 14.23 -5.51
N GLY A 95 -9.53 14.90 -6.66
CA GLY A 95 -10.70 15.04 -7.51
C GLY A 95 -11.35 13.71 -7.91
N ALA A 96 -10.58 12.61 -7.96
CA ALA A 96 -11.12 11.28 -8.21
C ALA A 96 -12.13 10.83 -7.13
N TYR A 97 -12.07 11.39 -5.92
CA TYR A 97 -12.99 11.07 -4.81
C TYR A 97 -14.32 11.82 -4.86
N SER A 98 -14.49 12.81 -5.75
CA SER A 98 -15.75 13.52 -5.90
C SER A 98 -16.81 12.64 -6.61
N PRO A 99 -18.10 13.02 -6.53
CA PRO A 99 -19.10 12.50 -7.48
C PRO A 99 -18.60 12.74 -8.91
N THR A 100 -18.87 11.81 -9.82
CA THR A 100 -18.42 11.89 -11.22
C THR A 100 -19.31 12.82 -12.05
N PRO A 101 -18.76 13.72 -12.89
CA PRO A 101 -17.33 13.96 -13.17
C PRO A 101 -16.60 14.77 -12.08
N PRO A 102 -15.25 14.72 -12.00
CA PRO A 102 -14.46 15.45 -11.00
C PRO A 102 -14.94 16.91 -10.85
N ASN A 103 -15.12 17.37 -9.61
CA ASN A 103 -15.75 18.66 -9.24
C ASN A 103 -14.93 19.92 -9.66
N GLY A 104 -14.37 19.98 -10.87
CA GLY A 104 -13.60 21.10 -11.38
C GLY A 104 -12.15 21.18 -10.89
N CYS A 105 -11.65 20.13 -10.24
CA CYS A 105 -10.28 20.07 -9.73
C CYS A 105 -9.25 20.29 -10.83
N GLU A 106 -9.48 19.73 -12.02
CA GLU A 106 -8.65 19.93 -13.21
C GLU A 106 -8.62 21.39 -13.64
N ARG A 107 -9.78 22.05 -13.78
CA ARG A 107 -9.84 23.47 -14.18
C ARG A 107 -9.14 24.39 -13.18
N ARG A 108 -9.17 24.05 -11.90
CA ARG A 108 -8.57 24.86 -10.84
C ARG A 108 -7.06 24.72 -10.77
N TRP A 109 -6.54 23.49 -10.84
CA TRP A 109 -5.11 23.21 -10.65
C TRP A 109 -4.32 23.15 -11.95
N MET A 110 -5.02 22.98 -13.07
CA MET A 110 -4.48 22.92 -14.43
C MET A 110 -5.43 23.67 -15.39
N PRO A 111 -5.45 25.03 -15.36
CA PRO A 111 -6.38 25.82 -16.17
C PRO A 111 -6.18 25.66 -17.69
N ASP A 112 -5.03 25.14 -18.10
CA ASP A 112 -4.70 24.77 -19.47
C ASP A 112 -5.04 23.32 -19.83
N ALA A 113 -5.82 22.65 -18.99
CA ALA A 113 -6.25 21.28 -19.17
C ALA A 113 -7.76 21.12 -19.01
N HIS A 114 -8.31 20.09 -19.63
CA HIS A 114 -9.74 19.76 -19.56
C HIS A 114 -9.96 18.27 -19.36
N LEU A 115 -11.13 17.92 -18.79
CA LEU A 115 -11.55 16.54 -18.66
C LEU A 115 -11.86 15.95 -20.04
N TRP A 116 -11.19 14.86 -20.39
CA TRP A 116 -11.39 14.15 -21.66
C TRP A 116 -12.38 13.00 -21.51
N SER A 117 -12.16 12.15 -20.50
CA SER A 117 -13.00 10.97 -20.26
C SER A 117 -13.04 10.62 -18.78
N SER A 118 -14.10 9.96 -18.35
CA SER A 118 -14.20 9.41 -17.00
C SER A 118 -14.97 8.10 -17.03
N VAL A 119 -14.56 7.16 -16.20
CA VAL A 119 -15.20 5.85 -16.05
C VAL A 119 -15.41 5.56 -14.57
N ASN A 120 -16.56 4.98 -14.25
CA ASN A 120 -16.92 4.52 -12.92
C ASN A 120 -17.61 3.17 -13.07
N GLN A 121 -17.01 2.11 -12.54
CA GLN A 121 -17.47 0.74 -12.71
C GLN A 121 -17.39 -0.01 -11.39
N THR A 122 -18.28 -0.96 -11.17
CA THR A 122 -18.19 -1.89 -10.04
C THR A 122 -17.02 -2.85 -10.24
N CYS A 123 -16.12 -2.96 -9.24
CA CYS A 123 -14.86 -3.69 -9.38
C CYS A 123 -14.64 -4.79 -8.35
N ASP A 124 -15.45 -4.88 -7.30
CA ASP A 124 -15.39 -5.99 -6.34
C ASP A 124 -16.77 -6.61 -6.06
N ALA A 125 -16.74 -7.77 -5.38
CA ALA A 125 -17.93 -8.55 -5.05
C ALA A 125 -18.80 -7.90 -3.95
N LEU A 126 -18.31 -6.81 -3.34
CA LEU A 126 -19.03 -6.01 -2.34
C LEU A 126 -19.68 -4.77 -2.97
N GLU A 127 -19.80 -4.76 -4.30
CA GLU A 127 -20.34 -3.66 -5.10
C GLU A 127 -19.57 -2.33 -4.96
N SER A 128 -18.32 -2.36 -4.51
CA SER A 128 -17.49 -1.17 -4.51
C SER A 128 -17.19 -0.75 -5.95
N THR A 129 -17.29 0.54 -6.19
CA THR A 129 -16.89 1.11 -7.46
C THR A 129 -15.38 1.37 -7.51
N CYS A 130 -14.82 1.28 -8.70
CA CYS A 130 -13.52 1.79 -9.10
C CYS A 130 -13.75 2.84 -10.16
N SER A 131 -12.92 3.89 -10.17
CA SER A 131 -13.05 4.94 -11.17
C SER A 131 -11.70 5.45 -11.60
N SER A 132 -11.62 5.82 -12.87
CA SER A 132 -10.52 6.59 -13.43
C SER A 132 -11.06 7.71 -14.29
N TYR A 133 -10.24 8.73 -14.51
CA TYR A 133 -10.54 9.77 -15.46
C TYR A 133 -9.26 10.28 -16.11
N THR A 134 -9.43 10.90 -17.27
CA THR A 134 -8.35 11.38 -18.12
C THR A 134 -8.47 12.88 -18.28
N VAL A 135 -7.37 13.59 -18.06
CA VAL A 135 -7.24 15.03 -18.29
C VAL A 135 -6.27 15.23 -19.45
N VAL A 136 -6.60 16.14 -20.36
CA VAL A 136 -5.76 16.49 -21.52
C VAL A 136 -5.33 17.95 -21.40
N SER A 137 -4.04 18.21 -21.55
CA SER A 137 -3.49 19.55 -21.75
C SER A 137 -2.87 19.64 -23.15
N GLU A 138 -3.62 20.25 -24.07
CA GLU A 138 -3.17 20.48 -25.46
C GLU A 138 -1.91 21.35 -25.52
N PRO A 139 -1.80 22.47 -24.78
CA PRO A 139 -0.61 23.33 -24.84
C PRO A 139 0.67 22.65 -24.35
N ARG A 140 0.54 21.60 -23.51
CA ARG A 140 1.67 20.82 -22.98
C ARG A 140 1.90 19.51 -23.71
N CYS A 141 1.03 19.17 -24.68
CA CYS A 141 0.99 17.85 -25.29
C CYS A 141 1.05 16.73 -24.24
N GLU A 142 0.15 16.81 -23.26
CA GLU A 142 0.15 15.94 -22.08
C GLU A 142 -1.22 15.30 -21.83
N LEU A 143 -1.18 14.00 -21.51
CA LEU A 143 -2.30 13.21 -21.03
C LEU A 143 -2.05 12.83 -19.57
N ILE A 144 -3.02 13.07 -18.68
CA ILE A 144 -2.93 12.68 -17.27
C ILE A 144 -4.03 11.69 -16.96
N ILE A 145 -3.64 10.47 -16.58
CA ILE A 145 -4.56 9.39 -16.24
C ILE A 145 -4.60 9.23 -14.73
N VAL A 146 -5.78 9.48 -14.15
CA VAL A 146 -5.99 9.57 -12.72
C VAL A 146 -6.83 8.39 -12.26
N PHE A 147 -6.37 7.67 -11.24
CA PHE A 147 -7.11 6.56 -10.63
C PHE A 147 -7.56 6.93 -9.23
N ARG A 148 -8.82 6.61 -8.90
CA ARG A 148 -9.37 6.80 -7.55
C ARG A 148 -8.89 5.70 -6.62
N GLY A 149 -8.62 6.06 -5.37
CA GLY A 149 -8.48 5.09 -4.30
C GLY A 149 -9.83 4.55 -3.77
N THR A 150 -9.76 3.85 -2.65
CA THR A 150 -10.90 3.18 -2.03
C THR A 150 -11.87 4.18 -1.40
N LYS A 151 -13.19 3.95 -1.51
CA LYS A 151 -14.24 4.72 -0.83
C LYS A 151 -14.69 4.10 0.50
N THR A 152 -14.42 2.82 0.72
CA THR A 152 -14.76 2.11 1.97
C THR A 152 -13.90 2.63 3.12
N LYS A 153 -14.36 2.39 4.36
CA LYS A 153 -13.60 2.74 5.56
C LYS A 153 -12.21 2.11 5.47
N GLU A 154 -11.17 2.92 5.58
CA GLU A 154 -9.78 2.50 5.35
C GLU A 154 -9.36 1.37 6.30
N GLN A 155 -9.97 1.30 7.47
CA GLN A 155 -9.81 0.18 8.40
C GLN A 155 -10.21 -1.16 7.78
N LEU A 156 -11.38 -1.25 7.15
CA LEU A 156 -11.85 -2.47 6.50
C LEU A 156 -10.97 -2.85 5.31
N PHE A 157 -10.50 -1.84 4.57
CA PHE A 157 -9.52 -2.07 3.51
C PHE A 157 -8.24 -2.69 4.07
N LEU A 158 -7.65 -2.09 5.10
CA LEU A 158 -6.41 -2.58 5.70
C LEU A 158 -6.55 -3.97 6.31
N GLU A 159 -7.63 -4.26 7.03
CA GLU A 159 -7.92 -5.58 7.61
C GLU A 159 -8.00 -6.67 6.53
N GLY A 160 -8.68 -6.39 5.42
CA GLY A 160 -8.74 -7.31 4.28
C GLY A 160 -7.44 -7.40 3.48
N TRP A 161 -6.63 -6.33 3.50
CA TRP A 161 -5.43 -6.19 2.67
C TRP A 161 -4.24 -7.03 3.15
N GLN A 162 -4.09 -7.21 4.47
CA GLN A 162 -2.91 -7.89 5.04
C GLN A 162 -2.78 -9.35 4.57
N SER A 163 -3.92 -9.96 4.24
CA SER A 163 -3.99 -11.34 3.74
C SER A 163 -3.67 -11.46 2.24
N LEU A 164 -3.47 -10.34 1.53
CA LEU A 164 -3.24 -10.34 0.09
C LEU A 164 -1.75 -10.23 -0.23
N GLN A 165 -1.12 -11.37 -0.51
CA GLN A 165 0.23 -11.43 -1.06
C GLN A 165 0.20 -11.20 -2.59
N PRO A 166 1.31 -10.75 -3.20
CA PRO A 166 1.47 -10.84 -4.65
C PRO A 166 1.24 -12.29 -5.09
N GLY A 167 0.40 -12.51 -6.11
CA GLY A 167 -0.07 -13.86 -6.40
C GLY A 167 -0.71 -14.06 -7.77
N THR A 168 -0.50 -13.14 -8.71
CA THR A 168 -0.92 -13.32 -10.09
C THR A 168 0.11 -12.70 -11.01
N ASP A 169 0.50 -13.45 -12.05
CA ASP A 169 1.43 -12.96 -13.06
C ASP A 169 0.88 -11.72 -13.78
N PHE A 170 1.75 -10.73 -13.97
CA PHE A 170 1.46 -9.52 -14.72
C PHE A 170 2.31 -9.52 -15.99
N ASP A 171 1.78 -10.13 -17.04
CA ASP A 171 2.40 -10.21 -18.39
C ASP A 171 3.86 -10.69 -18.38
N GLY A 172 4.19 -11.65 -17.52
CA GLY A 172 5.54 -12.20 -17.41
C GLY A 172 6.59 -11.26 -16.83
N ILE A 173 6.22 -10.08 -16.31
CA ILE A 173 7.18 -9.17 -15.66
C ILE A 173 7.27 -9.35 -14.14
N GLY A 174 6.42 -10.18 -13.55
CA GLY A 174 6.41 -10.49 -12.12
C GLY A 174 5.02 -10.71 -11.55
N LEU A 175 4.95 -11.02 -10.25
CA LEU A 175 3.68 -11.23 -9.55
C LEU A 175 3.17 -9.91 -8.99
N VAL A 176 1.88 -9.65 -9.17
CA VAL A 176 1.18 -8.51 -8.57
C VAL A 176 0.05 -8.98 -7.65
N ASN A 177 -0.43 -8.06 -6.82
CA ASN A 177 -1.59 -8.32 -5.99
C ASN A 177 -2.84 -8.56 -6.85
N LYS A 178 -3.54 -9.68 -6.60
CA LYS A 178 -4.72 -10.10 -7.36
C LYS A 178 -5.86 -9.08 -7.31
N TYR A 179 -6.05 -8.41 -6.18
CA TYR A 179 -7.10 -7.40 -6.04
C TYR A 179 -6.79 -6.18 -6.92
N PHE A 180 -5.56 -5.68 -6.87
CA PHE A 180 -5.13 -4.56 -7.72
C PHE A 180 -5.30 -4.90 -9.20
N LEU A 181 -4.85 -6.09 -9.61
CA LEU A 181 -4.96 -6.53 -10.99
C LEU A 181 -6.42 -6.64 -11.46
N LYS A 182 -7.30 -7.19 -10.62
CA LYS A 182 -8.74 -7.28 -10.96
C LYS A 182 -9.34 -5.89 -11.14
N ALA A 183 -9.14 -4.98 -10.19
CA ALA A 183 -9.65 -3.62 -10.25
C ALA A 183 -9.08 -2.85 -11.45
N PHE A 184 -7.79 -3.03 -11.73
CA PHE A 184 -7.11 -2.46 -12.90
C PHE A 184 -7.74 -2.95 -14.21
N ASN A 185 -7.92 -4.27 -14.37
CA ASN A 185 -8.48 -4.85 -15.59
C ASN A 185 -9.91 -4.38 -15.90
N THR A 186 -10.70 -4.07 -14.87
CA THR A 186 -12.03 -3.45 -15.05
C THR A 186 -11.94 -2.06 -15.69
N LEU A 187 -10.94 -1.25 -15.33
CA LEU A 187 -10.77 0.11 -15.83
C LEU A 187 -9.94 0.20 -17.12
N TRP A 188 -9.09 -0.80 -17.37
CA TRP A 188 -8.11 -0.78 -18.45
C TRP A 188 -8.71 -0.51 -19.84
N PRO A 189 -9.85 -1.08 -20.26
CA PRO A 189 -10.41 -0.81 -21.58
C PRO A 189 -10.69 0.69 -21.83
N SER A 190 -11.23 1.40 -20.84
CA SER A 190 -11.51 2.84 -20.94
C SER A 190 -10.23 3.68 -20.91
N VAL A 191 -9.24 3.27 -20.11
CA VAL A 191 -7.92 3.92 -20.05
C VAL A 191 -7.17 3.75 -21.37
N LYS A 192 -7.13 2.52 -21.89
CA LYS A 192 -6.52 2.19 -23.18
C LYS A 192 -7.14 2.98 -24.32
N ALA A 193 -8.47 3.14 -24.34
CA ALA A 193 -9.15 3.95 -25.35
C ALA A 193 -8.64 5.40 -25.39
N ALA A 194 -8.41 6.02 -24.23
CA ALA A 194 -7.85 7.37 -24.17
C ALA A 194 -6.37 7.43 -24.61
N LEU A 195 -5.59 6.39 -24.30
CA LEU A 195 -4.18 6.29 -24.68
C LEU A 195 -3.99 6.06 -26.19
N VAL A 196 -4.84 5.29 -26.84
CA VAL A 196 -4.71 4.98 -28.28
C VAL A 196 -5.39 6.01 -29.19
N ASP A 197 -6.04 7.03 -28.62
CA ASP A 197 -6.65 8.09 -29.41
C ASP A 197 -5.57 8.82 -30.25
N ALA A 198 -5.82 8.92 -31.56
CA ALA A 198 -4.89 9.49 -32.53
C ALA A 198 -4.53 10.95 -32.20
N LYS A 199 -5.45 11.71 -31.58
CA LYS A 199 -5.21 13.10 -31.17
C LYS A 199 -4.10 13.24 -30.14
N HIS A 200 -3.86 12.20 -29.34
CA HIS A 200 -2.88 12.22 -28.25
C HIS A 200 -1.65 11.34 -28.53
N SER A 201 -1.46 10.87 -29.76
CA SER A 201 -0.40 9.91 -30.13
C SER A 201 1.02 10.42 -29.83
N GLY A 202 1.24 11.73 -29.90
CA GLY A 202 2.52 12.37 -29.54
C GLY A 202 2.64 12.79 -28.07
N TYR A 203 1.61 12.60 -27.25
CA TYR A 203 1.55 13.23 -25.93
C TYR A 203 2.34 12.44 -24.90
N LYS A 204 3.01 13.15 -23.99
CA LYS A 204 3.53 12.55 -22.77
C LYS A 204 2.37 12.10 -21.90
N VAL A 205 2.54 11.00 -21.19
CA VAL A 205 1.51 10.41 -20.34
C VAL A 205 1.98 10.39 -18.90
N THR A 206 1.21 11.03 -18.03
CA THR A 206 1.40 11.00 -16.59
C THR A 206 0.33 10.13 -15.96
N PHE A 207 0.75 9.10 -15.23
CA PHE A 207 -0.16 8.29 -14.41
C PHE A 207 -0.12 8.78 -12.97
N THR A 208 -1.27 8.90 -12.33
CA THR A 208 -1.34 9.31 -10.93
C THR A 208 -2.50 8.67 -10.18
N GLY A 209 -2.33 8.57 -8.86
CA GLY A 209 -3.39 8.14 -7.97
C GLY A 209 -2.94 8.15 -6.52
N HIS A 210 -3.92 8.19 -5.62
CA HIS A 210 -3.73 8.11 -4.18
C HIS A 210 -4.20 6.76 -3.65
N SER A 211 -3.49 6.19 -2.66
CA SER A 211 -3.84 4.92 -2.02
C SER A 211 -3.94 3.78 -3.05
N LEU A 212 -5.04 3.02 -3.07
CA LEU A 212 -5.37 2.04 -4.11
C LEU A 212 -5.19 2.61 -5.54
N GLY A 213 -5.55 3.87 -5.77
CA GLY A 213 -5.36 4.51 -7.07
C GLY A 213 -3.90 4.57 -7.51
N GLY A 214 -2.97 4.70 -6.56
CA GLY A 214 -1.53 4.65 -6.83
C GLY A 214 -1.08 3.27 -7.31
N ALA A 215 -1.66 2.19 -6.78
CA ALA A 215 -1.38 0.83 -7.27
C ALA A 215 -1.90 0.63 -8.70
N LEU A 216 -3.14 1.07 -8.98
CA LEU A 216 -3.73 0.97 -10.32
C LEU A 216 -2.96 1.81 -11.36
N ALA A 217 -2.52 3.01 -10.98
CA ALA A 217 -1.68 3.86 -11.82
C ALA A 217 -0.34 3.19 -12.17
N SER A 218 0.23 2.42 -11.24
CA SER A 218 1.47 1.67 -11.48
C SER A 218 1.31 0.57 -12.49
N LEU A 219 0.26 -0.25 -12.33
CA LEU A 219 -0.08 -1.30 -13.29
C LEU A 219 -0.37 -0.69 -14.67
N ALA A 220 -1.12 0.41 -14.72
CA ALA A 220 -1.42 1.10 -15.97
C ALA A 220 -0.15 1.59 -16.68
N SER A 221 0.75 2.27 -15.95
CA SER A 221 2.00 2.80 -16.52
C SER A 221 2.88 1.70 -17.13
N ALA A 222 3.03 0.55 -16.45
CA ALA A 222 3.77 -0.59 -16.98
C ALA A 222 3.06 -1.23 -18.18
N ARG A 223 1.74 -1.47 -18.08
CA ARG A 223 0.94 -2.06 -19.17
C ARG A 223 1.02 -1.23 -20.45
N THR A 224 1.02 0.10 -20.34
CA THR A 224 1.15 1.00 -21.49
C THR A 224 2.45 0.78 -22.27
N VAL A 225 3.56 0.49 -21.58
CA VAL A 225 4.85 0.17 -22.23
C VAL A 225 4.85 -1.25 -22.77
N ILE A 226 4.37 -2.22 -21.98
CA ILE A 226 4.31 -3.65 -22.36
C ILE A 226 3.49 -3.84 -23.64
N GLU A 227 2.35 -3.17 -23.76
CA GLU A 227 1.49 -3.22 -24.95
C GLU A 227 2.01 -2.34 -26.11
N GLY A 228 3.14 -1.66 -25.95
CA GLY A 228 3.72 -0.80 -26.99
C GLY A 228 2.91 0.46 -27.30
N ILE A 229 2.00 0.87 -26.40
CA ILE A 229 1.12 2.03 -26.61
C ILE A 229 1.89 3.34 -26.47
N ARG A 230 2.85 3.40 -25.54
CA ARG A 230 3.82 4.50 -25.39
C ARG A 230 5.19 3.93 -25.05
N ARG A 231 6.23 4.67 -25.41
CA ARG A 231 7.61 4.36 -25.01
C ARG A 231 7.88 4.82 -23.58
N SER A 232 8.88 4.20 -22.95
CA SER A 232 9.33 4.53 -21.59
C SER A 232 9.67 6.00 -21.37
N ASP A 233 10.26 6.67 -22.37
CA ASP A 233 10.63 8.10 -22.32
C ASP A 233 9.43 9.06 -22.39
N GLN A 234 8.25 8.54 -22.70
CA GLN A 234 7.01 9.33 -22.80
C GLN A 234 6.12 9.18 -21.55
N ILE A 235 6.51 8.35 -20.59
CA ILE A 235 5.69 8.03 -19.43
C ILE A 235 6.36 8.47 -18.14
N GLN A 236 5.55 9.00 -17.23
CA GLN A 236 5.93 9.22 -15.84
C GLN A 236 4.80 8.79 -14.89
N LEU A 237 5.18 8.45 -13.67
CA LEU A 237 4.28 7.98 -12.62
C LEU A 237 4.55 8.78 -11.34
N TYR A 238 3.49 9.35 -10.78
CA TYR A 238 3.50 9.98 -9.47
C TYR A 238 2.38 9.39 -8.64
N THR A 239 2.69 8.85 -7.47
CA THR A 239 1.66 8.26 -6.60
C THR A 239 1.78 8.76 -5.18
N PHE A 240 0.68 8.70 -4.44
CA PHE A 240 0.59 9.25 -3.08
C PHE A 240 0.08 8.15 -2.15
N GLY A 241 0.86 7.79 -1.13
CA GLY A 241 0.49 6.72 -0.20
C GLY A 241 0.28 5.38 -0.90
N GLN A 242 1.06 5.09 -1.94
CA GLN A 242 0.93 3.87 -2.73
C GLN A 242 1.39 2.65 -1.92
N PRO A 243 0.58 1.58 -1.81
CA PRO A 243 1.00 0.30 -1.25
C PRO A 243 1.96 -0.47 -2.17
N ARG A 244 2.70 -1.45 -1.65
CA ARG A 244 3.50 -2.37 -2.48
C ARG A 244 2.59 -3.12 -3.45
N VAL A 245 2.89 -3.00 -4.74
CA VAL A 245 2.00 -3.45 -5.84
C VAL A 245 2.25 -4.91 -6.23
N GLY A 246 3.51 -5.34 -6.21
CA GLY A 246 3.93 -6.65 -6.67
C GLY A 246 5.19 -7.14 -5.97
N ASN A 247 5.81 -8.17 -6.55
CA ASN A 247 7.06 -8.73 -6.06
C ASN A 247 8.29 -7.99 -6.59
N ALA A 248 9.48 -8.38 -6.13
CA ALA A 248 10.75 -7.79 -6.57
C ALA A 248 10.95 -7.88 -8.10
N ASP A 249 10.54 -8.98 -8.75
CA ASP A 249 10.60 -9.11 -10.21
C ASP A 249 9.78 -8.02 -10.90
N PHE A 250 8.51 -7.88 -10.50
CA PHE A 250 7.62 -6.82 -10.99
C PHE A 250 8.25 -5.46 -10.74
N ALA A 251 8.81 -5.24 -9.55
CA ALA A 251 9.34 -3.96 -9.18
C ALA A 251 10.55 -3.53 -10.02
N PHE A 252 11.53 -4.41 -10.18
CA PHE A 252 12.71 -4.11 -10.98
C PHE A 252 12.38 -4.02 -12.48
N LYS A 253 11.40 -4.79 -12.96
CA LYS A 253 10.90 -4.64 -14.33
C LYS A 253 10.11 -3.36 -14.53
N HIS A 254 9.29 -2.94 -13.56
CA HIS A 254 8.60 -1.66 -13.60
C HIS A 254 9.59 -0.51 -13.69
N ASP A 255 10.65 -0.50 -12.89
CA ASP A 255 11.70 0.52 -12.95
C ASP A 255 12.37 0.63 -14.33
N GLN A 256 12.53 -0.50 -15.05
CA GLN A 256 13.06 -0.52 -16.41
C GLN A 256 12.06 0.07 -17.41
N LEU A 257 10.78 -0.23 -17.24
CA LEU A 257 9.71 0.22 -18.15
C LEU A 257 9.34 1.69 -17.91
N VAL A 258 9.35 2.16 -16.67
CA VAL A 258 8.88 3.48 -16.23
C VAL A 258 9.92 4.13 -15.32
N PRO A 259 11.04 4.65 -15.87
CA PRO A 259 12.14 5.17 -15.07
C PRO A 259 11.79 6.43 -14.28
N LEU A 260 10.82 7.22 -14.74
CA LEU A 260 10.30 8.40 -14.04
C LEU A 260 9.12 8.00 -13.14
N SER A 261 9.41 7.28 -12.05
CA SER A 261 8.42 6.76 -11.11
C SER A 261 8.71 7.25 -9.69
N PHE A 262 7.79 8.04 -9.13
CA PHE A 262 7.94 8.67 -7.81
C PHE A 262 6.78 8.30 -6.89
N ARG A 263 7.10 7.72 -5.72
CA ARG A 263 6.13 7.40 -4.66
C ARG A 263 6.25 8.43 -3.55
N VAL A 264 5.29 9.32 -3.44
CA VAL A 264 5.24 10.35 -2.39
C VAL A 264 4.64 9.74 -1.12
N VAL A 265 5.37 9.84 -0.01
CA VAL A 265 4.98 9.27 1.29
C VAL A 265 5.02 10.34 2.37
N HIS A 266 3.92 10.45 3.12
CA HIS A 266 3.81 11.40 4.23
C HIS A 266 4.07 10.72 5.58
N ARG A 267 5.10 11.18 6.28
CA ARG A 267 5.40 10.88 7.67
C ARG A 267 5.33 9.39 8.02
N MET A 268 4.29 8.96 8.73
CA MET A 268 4.05 7.57 9.16
C MET A 268 2.85 6.95 8.46
N ASP A 269 2.55 7.35 7.23
CA ASP A 269 1.55 6.67 6.40
C ASP A 269 1.88 5.17 6.33
N ILE A 270 0.97 4.36 6.84
CA ILE A 270 1.11 2.89 6.92
C ILE A 270 0.90 2.20 5.58
N VAL A 271 0.16 2.79 4.65
CA VAL A 271 -0.26 2.12 3.41
C VAL A 271 0.93 1.74 2.52
N PRO A 272 1.94 2.61 2.33
CA PRO A 272 3.17 2.22 1.64
C PRO A 272 3.89 1.01 2.24
N HIS A 273 3.67 0.69 3.51
CA HIS A 273 4.34 -0.43 4.16
C HIS A 273 3.53 -1.73 4.09
N MET A 274 2.46 -1.73 3.29
CA MET A 274 1.55 -2.85 3.09
C MET A 274 1.51 -3.28 1.61
N PRO A 275 1.37 -4.58 1.32
CA PRO A 275 1.56 -5.71 2.24
C PRO A 275 2.99 -5.75 2.80
N ALA A 276 3.19 -6.50 3.89
CA ALA A 276 4.53 -6.67 4.46
C ALA A 276 5.48 -7.30 3.41
N CYS A 277 6.70 -6.80 3.37
CA CYS A 277 7.80 -7.41 2.63
C CYS A 277 8.48 -8.49 3.49
N ASP A 278 9.16 -9.44 2.85
CA ASP A 278 10.09 -10.31 3.57
C ASP A 278 11.29 -9.50 4.06
N LYS A 279 11.83 -9.89 5.21
CA LYS A 279 12.94 -9.19 5.88
C LYS A 279 14.23 -9.98 5.76
N THR A 280 15.37 -9.30 5.59
CA THR A 280 16.68 -9.95 5.53
C THR A 280 17.48 -9.80 6.83
N ASP A 281 18.09 -10.90 7.28
CA ASP A 281 18.99 -10.94 8.44
C ASP A 281 20.43 -10.54 8.09
N ASN A 282 20.77 -10.47 6.79
CA ASN A 282 22.15 -10.39 6.31
C ASN A 282 22.57 -8.96 5.90
N TRP A 283 21.88 -7.92 6.40
CA TRP A 283 22.17 -6.53 6.01
C TRP A 283 23.24 -5.88 6.91
N PRO A 284 24.25 -5.17 6.34
CA PRO A 284 25.27 -4.48 7.14
C PRO A 284 24.64 -3.44 8.07
N GLY A 285 24.84 -3.59 9.38
CA GLY A 285 24.31 -2.66 10.39
C GLY A 285 23.04 -3.12 11.11
N VAL A 286 22.46 -4.27 10.73
CA VAL A 286 21.38 -4.90 11.52
C VAL A 286 21.99 -5.48 12.80
N ARG A 287 21.48 -5.07 13.96
CA ARG A 287 21.89 -5.67 15.24
C ARG A 287 21.25 -7.06 15.36
N PRO A 288 21.96 -8.07 15.91
CA PRO A 288 21.31 -9.33 16.28
C PRO A 288 20.11 -9.05 17.20
N ASN A 289 18.95 -9.63 16.88
CA ASN A 289 17.67 -9.46 17.59
C ASN A 289 16.99 -8.08 17.43
N ASP A 290 17.29 -7.34 16.37
CA ASP A 290 16.50 -6.16 15.97
C ASP A 290 15.46 -6.55 14.92
N ASP A 291 14.17 -6.34 15.20
CA ASP A 291 13.08 -6.57 14.25
C ASP A 291 13.03 -5.50 13.14
N SER A 292 13.83 -4.43 13.28
CA SER A 292 14.03 -3.37 12.30
C SER A 292 14.94 -3.80 11.16
N LYS A 293 14.45 -4.73 10.35
CA LYS A 293 15.16 -5.24 9.18
C LYS A 293 14.68 -4.60 7.88
N PRO A 294 15.56 -4.40 6.89
CA PRO A 294 15.17 -3.94 5.57
C PRO A 294 14.42 -5.05 4.79
N CYS A 295 13.70 -4.64 3.75
CA CYS A 295 13.05 -5.59 2.85
C CYS A 295 14.07 -6.39 2.03
N ASP A 296 13.84 -7.69 1.88
CA ASP A 296 14.69 -8.59 1.13
C ASP A 296 14.24 -8.65 -0.35
N PRO A 297 15.02 -8.13 -1.31
CA PRO A 297 14.69 -8.25 -2.73
C PRO A 297 14.75 -9.69 -3.25
N SER A 298 15.37 -10.63 -2.52
CA SER A 298 15.42 -12.05 -2.86
C SER A 298 14.21 -12.86 -2.35
N GLY A 299 13.33 -12.23 -1.57
CA GLY A 299 12.07 -12.81 -1.09
C GLY A 299 11.14 -13.20 -2.23
N LYS A 300 11.19 -14.47 -2.65
CA LYS A 300 10.44 -14.95 -3.82
C LYS A 300 8.93 -14.78 -3.63
N GLY A 301 8.32 -14.00 -4.52
CA GLY A 301 6.87 -13.76 -4.56
C GLY A 301 6.35 -12.81 -3.48
N LYS A 302 7.24 -12.12 -2.76
CA LYS A 302 6.90 -11.26 -1.64
C LYS A 302 6.83 -9.81 -2.05
N ALA A 303 5.98 -9.05 -1.37
CA ALA A 303 5.71 -7.67 -1.74
C ALA A 303 6.99 -6.81 -1.69
N TYR A 304 7.22 -6.02 -2.72
CA TYR A 304 8.39 -5.16 -2.87
C TYR A 304 8.03 -3.90 -3.68
N HIS A 305 8.62 -2.77 -3.32
CA HIS A 305 8.36 -1.49 -4.00
C HIS A 305 9.13 -1.29 -5.30
N HIS A 306 8.55 -0.45 -6.16
CA HIS A 306 9.14 0.02 -7.41
C HIS A 306 9.12 1.55 -7.47
N GLY A 307 10.04 2.18 -8.18
CA GLY A 307 10.23 3.62 -8.25
C GLY A 307 11.04 4.20 -7.07
N VAL A 308 11.21 5.51 -7.06
CA VAL A 308 11.89 6.22 -5.96
C VAL A 308 10.87 6.73 -4.96
N GLU A 309 11.11 6.49 -3.67
CA GLU A 309 10.31 7.12 -2.62
C GLU A 309 10.73 8.57 -2.42
N ILE A 310 9.74 9.45 -2.30
CA ILE A 310 9.88 10.85 -1.91
C ILE A 310 9.19 11.02 -0.56
N TRP A 311 9.99 11.09 0.50
CA TRP A 311 9.49 11.00 1.86
C TRP A 311 9.49 12.35 2.57
N TYR A 312 8.33 12.71 3.12
CA TYR A 312 8.10 13.94 3.87
C TYR A 312 7.96 13.62 5.37
N PRO A 313 9.05 13.69 6.15
CA PRO A 313 9.10 13.21 7.55
C PRO A 313 8.38 14.11 8.56
N TYR A 314 8.22 15.41 8.27
CA TYR A 314 7.81 16.41 9.27
C TYR A 314 6.51 17.15 8.89
N GLY A 315 6.22 17.23 7.59
CA GLY A 315 5.09 17.97 7.05
C GLY A 315 5.21 18.08 5.52
N MET A 316 4.16 18.60 4.88
CA MET A 316 4.10 18.76 3.42
C MET A 316 3.63 20.15 2.97
N LYS A 317 3.80 21.17 3.81
CA LYS A 317 3.54 22.57 3.42
C LYS A 317 4.54 23.01 2.35
N PRO A 318 4.22 24.03 1.55
CA PRO A 318 5.19 24.61 0.63
C PRO A 318 6.48 25.00 1.37
N GLY A 319 7.61 24.48 0.94
CA GLY A 319 8.92 24.69 1.57
C GLY A 319 9.32 23.66 2.63
N ASP A 320 8.42 22.76 3.05
CA ASP A 320 8.81 21.67 3.95
C ASP A 320 9.82 20.72 3.26
N PRO A 321 10.85 20.25 3.98
CA PRO A 321 11.88 19.41 3.40
C PRO A 321 11.35 17.99 3.12
N PHE A 322 11.83 17.39 2.03
CA PHE A 322 11.66 15.98 1.71
C PHE A 322 13.01 15.27 1.51
N TYR A 323 12.96 13.95 1.54
CA TYR A 323 14.08 13.07 1.20
C TYR A 323 13.78 12.32 -0.10
N GLU A 324 14.79 12.26 -0.96
CA GLU A 324 14.78 11.40 -2.15
C GLU A 324 15.49 10.09 -1.78
N CYS A 325 14.71 9.04 -1.62
CA CYS A 325 15.12 7.78 -1.00
C CYS A 325 15.80 6.87 -2.03
N VAL A 326 17.05 7.23 -2.36
CA VAL A 326 17.90 6.55 -3.35
C VAL A 326 18.94 5.62 -2.72
N GLY A 327 18.87 5.44 -1.40
CA GLY A 327 19.71 4.52 -0.65
C GLY A 327 19.30 3.06 -0.85
N LEU A 328 19.59 2.26 0.16
CA LEU A 328 19.54 0.81 0.07
C LEU A 328 18.63 0.18 1.15
N PRO A 329 17.99 -0.96 0.86
CA PRO A 329 17.89 -1.62 -0.45
C PRO A 329 17.18 -0.75 -1.49
N ARG A 330 17.54 -0.89 -2.76
CA ARG A 330 16.93 -0.11 -3.84
C ARG A 330 15.40 -0.27 -3.80
N ASN A 331 14.69 0.85 -3.94
CA ASN A 331 13.24 1.01 -3.84
C ASN A 331 12.64 0.80 -2.44
N GLU A 332 13.40 0.32 -1.46
CA GLU A 332 12.99 0.10 -0.06
C GLU A 332 14.04 0.69 0.89
N ASP A 333 14.56 1.89 0.55
CA ASP A 333 15.63 2.57 1.28
C ASP A 333 15.32 2.60 2.78
N PHE A 334 16.13 1.87 3.54
CA PHE A 334 15.86 1.64 4.94
C PHE A 334 16.09 2.87 5.81
N THR A 335 16.71 3.92 5.27
CA THR A 335 16.96 5.18 5.98
C THR A 335 15.81 6.19 5.86
N CYS A 336 14.79 5.87 5.05
CA CYS A 336 13.60 6.69 4.85
C CYS A 336 12.41 6.24 5.73
N SER A 337 11.19 6.25 5.19
CA SER A 337 9.96 5.88 5.93
C SER A 337 10.04 4.47 6.51
N GLY A 338 10.81 3.58 5.87
CA GLY A 338 11.06 2.20 6.32
C GLY A 338 11.67 2.12 7.72
N GLN A 339 12.49 3.10 8.13
CA GLN A 339 13.11 3.13 9.46
C GLN A 339 12.13 3.52 10.57
N ILE A 340 11.23 4.46 10.29
CA ILE A 340 10.37 5.05 11.34
C ILE A 340 9.36 4.03 11.84
N LEU A 341 8.77 3.25 10.94
CA LEU A 341 7.78 2.23 11.31
C LEU A 341 8.41 0.98 11.91
N SER A 342 9.72 0.77 11.71
CA SER A 342 10.44 -0.32 12.36
C SER A 342 10.89 0.05 13.79
N ASN A 343 11.26 1.33 14.01
CA ASN A 343 11.63 1.87 15.31
C ASN A 343 10.46 2.11 16.28
N THR A 344 9.20 1.92 15.88
CA THR A 344 8.05 1.93 16.78
C THR A 344 7.97 0.65 17.62
N TYR A 345 8.86 0.60 18.62
CA TYR A 345 8.93 -0.41 19.66
C TYR A 345 7.70 -0.32 20.59
N PHE A 346 6.74 -1.22 20.43
CA PHE A 346 5.90 -1.68 21.55
C PHE A 346 5.55 -3.16 21.35
N SER A 347 6.35 -4.00 21.99
CA SER A 347 6.05 -5.40 22.27
C SER A 347 4.77 -5.46 23.10
N PHE A 348 3.65 -5.91 22.54
CA PHE A 348 2.60 -6.74 23.17
C PHE A 348 1.52 -7.07 22.13
N ILE A 349 1.79 -8.07 21.29
CA ILE A 349 0.94 -9.21 20.89
C ILE A 349 1.74 -9.96 19.83
N SER A 350 2.56 -10.89 20.31
CA SER A 350 3.05 -12.02 19.53
C SER A 350 1.89 -12.97 19.29
N PHE A 351 1.14 -12.76 18.20
CA PHE A 351 0.32 -13.83 17.60
C PHE A 351 0.12 -13.75 16.08
N LEU A 352 0.64 -12.76 15.35
CA LEU A 352 0.62 -12.75 13.86
C LEU A 352 1.91 -12.12 13.31
N ASP A 353 2.81 -12.98 12.84
CA ASP A 353 4.24 -12.72 12.61
C ASP A 353 4.56 -11.94 11.31
N SER A 354 3.97 -10.77 11.10
CA SER A 354 4.38 -9.91 9.97
C SER A 354 4.06 -8.41 10.07
N LEU A 355 3.33 -7.94 11.08
CA LEU A 355 2.96 -6.52 11.21
C LEU A 355 2.88 -6.10 12.68
N SER A 356 3.99 -5.64 13.25
CA SER A 356 4.05 -5.10 14.61
C SER A 356 3.83 -3.59 14.61
N TYR A 357 2.56 -3.15 14.55
CA TYR A 357 2.19 -1.74 14.70
C TYR A 357 1.76 -1.42 16.13
N GLU A 358 2.19 -0.27 16.65
CA GLU A 358 1.65 0.27 17.90
C GLU A 358 0.17 0.65 17.71
N VAL A 359 -0.75 -0.17 18.24
CA VAL A 359 -2.21 0.03 18.12
C VAL A 359 -2.65 1.42 18.61
N SER A 360 -1.93 2.00 19.58
CA SER A 360 -2.19 3.35 20.12
C SER A 360 -2.03 4.46 19.06
N LYS A 361 -1.16 4.26 18.05
CA LYS A 361 -0.85 5.23 16.98
C LYS A 361 -1.61 4.96 15.68
N TYR A 362 -2.46 3.95 15.63
CA TYR A 362 -3.23 3.58 14.45
C TYR A 362 -3.97 4.78 13.83
N LYS A 363 -4.63 5.61 14.65
CA LYS A 363 -5.33 6.82 14.18
C LYS A 363 -4.39 7.79 13.48
N THR A 364 -3.16 7.93 13.96
CA THR A 364 -2.12 8.78 13.39
C THR A 364 -1.69 8.27 12.03
N TYR A 365 -1.47 6.97 11.88
CA TYR A 365 -1.09 6.37 10.60
C TYR A 365 -2.15 6.55 9.51
N ILE A 366 -3.43 6.33 9.87
CA ILE A 366 -4.56 6.56 8.97
C ILE A 366 -4.75 8.05 8.67
N SER A 367 -4.50 8.90 9.67
CA SER A 367 -4.51 10.35 9.46
C SER A 367 -3.44 10.73 8.44
N ASP A 368 -2.19 10.29 8.61
CA ASP A 368 -1.10 10.61 7.69
C ASP A 368 -1.40 10.09 6.28
N HIS A 369 -1.97 8.90 6.15
CA HIS A 369 -2.44 8.38 4.86
C HIS A 369 -3.47 9.27 4.18
N ARG A 370 -4.33 9.93 4.96
CA ARG A 370 -5.41 10.76 4.40
C ARG A 370 -5.00 12.20 4.16
N HIS A 371 -3.82 12.62 4.63
CA HIS A 371 -3.38 14.01 4.56
C HIS A 371 -2.11 14.12 3.74
N TYR A 372 -2.18 14.77 2.59
CA TYR A 372 -1.04 15.03 1.73
C TYR A 372 -1.06 16.49 1.30
N PHE A 373 0.11 17.14 1.26
CA PHE A 373 0.26 18.56 0.91
C PHE A 373 -0.73 19.50 1.64
N ASP A 374 -0.95 19.23 2.93
CA ASP A 374 -1.85 20.01 3.81
C ASP A 374 -3.35 19.88 3.48
N HIS A 375 -3.73 18.79 2.80
CA HIS A 375 -5.10 18.46 2.42
C HIS A 375 -5.51 17.03 2.82
N LYS A 376 -6.69 16.88 3.44
CA LYS A 376 -7.47 15.65 3.58
C LYS A 376 -7.95 15.19 2.21
N VAL A 377 -7.16 14.37 1.53
CA VAL A 377 -7.30 14.02 0.11
C VAL A 377 -8.76 13.73 -0.32
N PRO A 378 -9.53 12.84 0.34
CA PRO A 378 -10.89 12.57 -0.10
C PRO A 378 -11.85 13.74 0.10
N ARG A 379 -11.67 14.52 1.18
CA ARG A 379 -12.54 15.65 1.51
C ARG A 379 -12.22 16.85 0.61
N PHE A 380 -10.94 17.13 0.41
CA PHE A 380 -10.44 18.14 -0.50
C PHE A 380 -11.00 17.96 -1.92
N GLY A 381 -10.98 16.72 -2.43
CA GLY A 381 -11.62 16.37 -3.70
C GLY A 381 -13.13 16.63 -3.74
N LYS A 382 -13.86 16.21 -2.71
CA LYS A 382 -15.32 16.47 -2.61
C LYS A 382 -15.66 17.95 -2.58
N LEU A 383 -14.76 18.79 -2.07
CA LEU A 383 -14.88 20.25 -2.04
C LEU A 383 -14.37 20.95 -3.32
N GLY A 384 -14.18 20.21 -4.43
CA GLY A 384 -13.76 20.79 -5.70
C GLY A 384 -12.30 21.25 -5.72
N CYS A 385 -11.48 20.66 -4.84
CA CYS A 385 -10.07 20.97 -4.68
C CYS A 385 -9.81 22.46 -4.43
N ASP A 386 -10.72 23.15 -3.73
CA ASP A 386 -10.59 24.56 -3.42
C ASP A 386 -9.77 24.76 -2.12
N PRO A 387 -8.54 25.31 -2.19
CA PRO A 387 -7.71 25.50 -1.01
C PRO A 387 -8.29 26.54 -0.04
N THR A 388 -9.22 27.40 -0.48
CA THR A 388 -9.88 28.38 0.40
C THR A 388 -10.90 27.73 1.35
N LEU A 389 -11.33 26.50 1.06
CA LEU A 389 -12.31 25.75 1.86
C LEU A 389 -11.64 24.86 2.93
N LYS A 390 -10.38 25.14 3.29
CA LYS A 390 -9.63 24.36 4.28
C LYS A 390 -10.36 24.20 5.63
N ALA A 391 -11.05 25.25 6.10
CA ALA A 391 -11.86 25.16 7.31
C ALA A 391 -13.01 24.14 7.20
N MET A 392 -13.65 24.02 6.03
CA MET A 392 -14.71 23.04 5.76
C MET A 392 -14.18 21.62 5.53
N GLU A 393 -12.90 21.54 5.17
CA GLU A 393 -12.15 20.31 5.07
C GLU A 393 -11.85 19.75 6.47
N GLU A 394 -11.49 20.63 7.40
CA GLU A 394 -11.18 20.31 8.80
C GLU A 394 -12.41 20.03 9.66
N ALA A 395 -13.55 20.67 9.37
CA ALA A 395 -14.81 20.46 10.07
C ALA A 395 -15.25 18.98 10.03
N GLU A 396 -15.18 18.31 11.18
CA GLU A 396 -15.75 16.98 11.39
C GLU A 396 -17.26 17.01 11.07
N GLN A 397 -17.74 16.07 10.25
CA GLN A 397 -19.17 15.82 10.22
C GLN A 397 -19.58 15.17 11.54
N ILE A 398 -20.24 15.96 12.39
CA ILE A 398 -21.26 15.43 13.28
C ILE A 398 -22.39 14.96 12.35
N GLU A 399 -22.30 13.74 11.83
CA GLU A 399 -23.48 13.07 11.28
C GLU A 399 -24.39 12.75 12.47
N THR A 400 -25.35 13.64 12.71
CA THR A 400 -26.50 13.36 13.53
C THR A 400 -27.21 12.13 12.96
N ASN A 401 -27.12 11.01 13.68
CA ASN A 401 -27.96 9.83 13.52
C ASN A 401 -29.43 10.25 13.44
N GLY A 402 -29.99 10.18 12.24
CA GLY A 402 -31.34 10.60 11.93
C GLY A 402 -32.06 9.66 10.99
N SER A 403 -32.08 8.36 11.29
CA SER A 403 -33.26 7.47 11.14
C SER A 403 -32.87 6.00 11.31
N GLU A 404 -32.86 5.50 12.55
CA GLU A 404 -33.16 4.08 12.83
C GLU A 404 -33.51 3.90 14.31
N LYS A 405 -34.63 4.48 14.72
CA LYS A 405 -35.39 3.91 15.84
C LYS A 405 -36.08 2.66 15.30
N THR A 406 -35.49 1.48 15.53
CA THR A 406 -36.16 0.29 16.09
C THR A 406 -35.27 -0.96 15.98
N LYS A 407 -35.19 -1.70 17.10
CA LYS A 407 -34.71 -3.11 17.25
C LYS A 407 -33.20 -3.39 17.27
N SER A 408 -32.52 -3.05 18.37
CA SER A 408 -31.32 -3.82 18.80
C SER A 408 -31.17 -4.02 20.32
N GLY A 409 -32.15 -3.60 21.14
CA GLY A 409 -32.14 -3.79 22.60
C GLY A 409 -32.38 -5.23 23.10
N GLY A 410 -32.55 -6.22 22.21
CA GLY A 410 -32.93 -7.59 22.59
C GLY A 410 -31.81 -8.64 22.52
N PHE A 411 -30.65 -8.33 21.95
CA PHE A 411 -29.62 -9.36 21.69
C PHE A 411 -28.49 -9.36 22.74
N PHE A 412 -28.12 -8.20 23.29
CA PHE A 412 -27.03 -8.09 24.26
C PHE A 412 -27.42 -8.51 25.70
N SER A 413 -28.70 -8.47 26.07
CA SER A 413 -29.14 -8.94 27.39
C SER A 413 -29.13 -10.47 27.52
N ASN A 414 -29.30 -11.20 26.42
CA ASN A 414 -29.32 -12.67 26.41
C ASN A 414 -27.91 -13.31 26.37
N LEU A 415 -26.88 -12.56 25.99
CA LEU A 415 -25.50 -13.06 25.95
C LEU A 415 -24.79 -12.89 27.31
N LEU A 416 -25.04 -11.78 28.02
CA LEU A 416 -24.53 -11.53 29.37
C LEU A 416 -25.11 -12.48 30.42
N GLY A 417 -26.38 -12.90 30.26
CA GLY A 417 -27.02 -13.88 31.16
C GLY A 417 -26.46 -15.30 31.02
N LYS A 418 -25.88 -15.67 29.88
CA LYS A 418 -25.32 -17.03 29.64
C LYS A 418 -23.86 -17.17 30.09
N VAL A 419 -23.10 -16.07 30.12
CA VAL A 419 -21.70 -16.09 30.59
C VAL A 419 -21.63 -16.18 32.13
N GLN A 420 -22.61 -15.62 32.85
CA GLN A 420 -22.65 -15.74 34.32
C GLN A 420 -23.00 -17.14 34.83
N THR A 421 -23.72 -17.95 34.05
CA THR A 421 -24.07 -19.33 34.42
C THR A 421 -22.89 -20.29 34.21
N LEU A 422 -22.03 -20.03 33.21
CA LEU A 422 -20.83 -20.83 32.95
C LEU A 422 -19.73 -20.61 34.01
N GLY A 423 -19.61 -19.39 34.53
CA GLY A 423 -18.65 -19.06 35.60
C GLY A 423 -18.96 -19.68 36.97
N LYS A 424 -20.22 -20.09 37.22
CA LYS A 424 -20.61 -20.78 38.47
C LYS A 424 -20.39 -22.30 38.42
N LEU A 425 -20.33 -22.91 37.24
CA LEU A 425 -20.11 -24.37 37.12
C LEU A 425 -18.63 -24.77 37.27
N ILE A 426 -17.70 -23.86 36.99
CA ILE A 426 -16.23 -24.11 37.05
C ILE A 426 -15.68 -23.98 38.49
N ARG A 427 -16.51 -23.64 39.48
CA ARG A 427 -16.12 -23.60 40.91
C ARG A 427 -16.61 -24.79 41.74
N ILE A 428 -17.30 -25.76 41.13
CA ILE A 428 -17.86 -26.94 41.83
C ILE A 428 -17.29 -28.27 41.27
N LEU A 429 -16.51 -28.22 40.19
CA LEU A 429 -15.60 -29.30 39.76
C LEU A 429 -14.17 -28.90 40.14
#